data_AF-A0A818L116-F1
#
_entry.id   AF-A0A818L116-F1
#
_cell.length_a   1.000
_cell.length_b   1.000
_cell.length_c   1.000
_cell.angle_alpha   90.00
_cell.angle_beta   90.00
_cell.angle_gamma   90.00
#
_symmetry.space_group_name_H-M   'P 1'
#
loop_
_entity.id
_entity.type
_entity.pdbx_description
1 polymer ?
#
loop_
_entity_poly.entity_id
_entity_poly.type
_entity_poly.pdbx_seq_one_letter_code
_entity_poly.pdbx_strand_id
1 'polypeptide(L)'
;MVGIDAKNKHTLDSTYICSVCSLILLEPVQLINCGHRQCQSCLDTQHETSITCRQCQLKTSRNEEHLDESHSNTKFDAQSERQTSIYSPPFYSSPTGYKTRARLYLNGDGNARRTHMSLFFVLMRSVNDPILTFPFSYKVTFCLYDQTPAQRHIIDSFRPDTKSSSFQRPRSDMNIASGIPKFFPLEMIQKEENPYVRDDTMFIKIMVDFEDMQKTLLPYALTLNPGLPTHVQQSMIKQEAEQRYQQKPPD
;
A
#
# COMPACT_ATOMS: atom_id res chain seq x y z
N MET A 1 3.73 -4.76 11.39
CA MET A 1 4.93 -4.59 10.56
C MET A 1 4.60 -5.19 9.22
N VAL A 2 4.49 -4.40 8.15
CA VAL A 2 4.25 -4.95 6.82
C VAL A 2 5.63 -5.08 6.19
N GLY A 3 6.21 -6.28 6.22
CA GLY A 3 7.37 -6.57 5.38
C GLY A 3 6.88 -6.55 3.94
N ILE A 4 7.27 -5.54 3.17
CA ILE A 4 7.10 -5.56 1.71
C ILE A 4 8.44 -5.99 1.18
N ASP A 5 8.61 -7.31 1.17
CA ASP A 5 9.82 -7.95 0.67
C ASP A 5 9.95 -7.64 -0.83
N ALA A 6 10.85 -6.72 -1.16
CA ALA A 6 11.13 -6.36 -2.54
C ALA A 6 11.95 -7.46 -3.26
N LYS A 7 12.53 -8.45 -2.53
CA LYS A 7 13.33 -9.58 -3.04
C LYS A 7 12.68 -10.93 -2.93
N ASN A 8 11.47 -11.08 -2.45
CA ASN A 8 10.85 -12.38 -2.52
C ASN A 8 10.35 -12.64 -3.95
N LYS A 9 11.29 -12.90 -4.85
CA LYS A 9 11.05 -13.55 -6.14
C LYS A 9 10.35 -14.91 -5.97
N HIS A 10 10.36 -15.47 -4.76
CA HIS A 10 9.66 -16.70 -4.40
C HIS A 10 8.23 -16.47 -3.84
N THR A 11 7.83 -15.25 -3.47
CA THR A 11 6.42 -14.93 -3.15
C THR A 11 5.73 -14.04 -4.19
N LEU A 12 6.51 -13.41 -5.07
CA LEU A 12 6.04 -12.78 -6.29
C LEU A 12 5.89 -13.86 -7.36
N ASP A 13 4.72 -13.89 -8.00
CA ASP A 13 4.50 -14.77 -9.14
C ASP A 13 5.55 -14.48 -10.22
N SER A 14 6.08 -15.55 -10.84
CA SER A 14 6.97 -15.51 -12.01
C SER A 14 6.49 -14.55 -13.11
N THR A 15 5.19 -14.24 -13.17
CA THR A 15 4.61 -13.23 -14.07
C THR A 15 5.08 -11.79 -13.85
N TYR A 16 5.74 -11.49 -12.72
CA TYR A 16 6.21 -10.13 -12.36
C TYR A 16 7.72 -9.95 -12.50
N ILE A 17 8.44 -11.01 -12.91
CA ILE A 17 9.89 -11.03 -13.01
C ILE A 17 10.28 -11.09 -14.48
N CYS A 18 11.18 -10.20 -14.89
CA CYS A 18 11.70 -10.18 -16.24
C CYS A 18 12.58 -11.40 -16.48
N SER A 19 12.26 -12.18 -17.51
CA SER A 19 13.05 -13.36 -17.86
C SER A 19 14.45 -13.06 -18.42
N VAL A 20 14.78 -11.78 -18.64
CA VAL A 20 16.08 -11.34 -19.21
C VAL A 20 16.98 -10.77 -18.13
N CYS A 21 16.54 -9.69 -17.46
CA CYS A 21 17.35 -9.05 -16.43
C CYS A 21 17.16 -9.67 -15.04
N SER A 22 16.21 -10.60 -14.87
CA SER A 22 15.85 -11.22 -13.59
C SER A 22 15.46 -10.21 -12.51
N LEU A 23 15.12 -8.98 -12.89
CA LEU A 23 14.58 -7.92 -12.04
C LEU A 23 13.05 -7.88 -12.20
N ILE A 24 12.38 -7.12 -11.33
CA ILE A 24 10.94 -6.83 -11.49
C ILE A 24 10.71 -6.20 -12.87
N LEU A 25 9.67 -6.64 -13.57
CA LEU A 25 9.33 -6.17 -14.91
C LEU A 25 9.15 -4.64 -14.94
N LEU A 26 9.96 -3.99 -15.77
CA LEU A 26 9.87 -2.57 -16.10
C LEU A 26 9.28 -2.46 -17.50
N GLU A 27 8.07 -1.93 -17.63
CA GLU A 27 7.31 -1.89 -18.90
C GLU A 27 7.20 -3.30 -19.51
N PRO A 28 6.47 -4.24 -18.85
CA PRO A 28 6.39 -5.64 -19.28
C PRO A 28 5.74 -5.78 -20.65
N VAL A 29 6.43 -6.45 -21.56
CA VAL A 29 5.90 -6.93 -22.84
C VAL A 29 5.78 -8.45 -22.77
N GLN A 30 4.59 -8.98 -23.02
CA GLN A 30 4.36 -10.43 -23.11
C GLN A 30 4.58 -10.89 -24.55
N LEU A 31 5.36 -11.94 -24.75
CA LEU A 31 5.59 -12.53 -26.07
C LEU A 31 4.49 -13.55 -26.38
N ILE A 32 3.62 -13.26 -27.36
CA ILE A 32 2.43 -14.07 -27.68
C ILE A 32 2.74 -15.55 -27.90
N ASN A 33 3.86 -15.86 -28.57
CA ASN A 33 4.17 -17.25 -28.94
C ASN A 33 4.61 -18.13 -27.77
N CYS A 34 4.85 -17.55 -26.58
CA CYS A 34 5.34 -18.30 -25.43
C CYS A 34 4.82 -17.84 -24.06
N GLY A 35 4.12 -16.71 -24.00
CA GLY A 35 3.56 -16.13 -22.79
C GLY A 35 4.57 -15.51 -21.82
N HIS A 36 5.88 -15.62 -22.07
CA HIS A 36 6.91 -15.04 -21.21
C HIS A 36 6.95 -13.52 -21.31
N ARG A 37 7.19 -12.86 -20.18
CA ARG A 37 7.19 -11.40 -20.05
C ARG A 37 8.62 -10.87 -19.87
N GLN A 38 8.94 -9.78 -20.57
CA GLN A 38 10.26 -9.13 -20.55
C GLN A 38 10.11 -7.62 -20.43
N CYS A 39 11.10 -6.92 -19.88
CA CYS A 39 11.10 -5.46 -19.85
C CYS A 39 11.20 -4.91 -21.28
N GLN A 40 10.48 -3.84 -21.60
CA GLN A 40 10.57 -3.15 -22.89
C GLN A 40 12.02 -2.78 -23.24
N SER A 41 12.77 -2.23 -22.27
CA SER A 41 14.19 -1.93 -22.43
C SER A 41 15.07 -3.17 -22.68
N CYS A 42 14.67 -4.34 -22.19
CA CYS A 42 15.36 -5.60 -22.49
C CYS A 42 15.07 -6.09 -23.92
N LEU A 43 13.89 -5.80 -24.45
CA LEU A 43 13.50 -6.13 -25.82
C LEU A 43 14.09 -5.18 -26.86
N ASP A 44 14.12 -3.88 -26.55
CA ASP A 44 14.61 -2.83 -27.47
C ASP A 44 16.11 -2.97 -27.79
N THR A 45 16.86 -3.76 -27.01
CA THR A 45 18.25 -4.13 -27.35
C THR A 45 18.37 -5.07 -28.55
N GLN A 46 17.26 -5.61 -29.07
CA GLN A 46 17.22 -6.43 -30.27
C GLN A 46 16.78 -5.57 -31.47
N HIS A 47 17.76 -5.09 -32.25
CA HIS A 47 17.54 -4.34 -33.51
C HIS A 47 17.06 -5.26 -34.67
N GLU A 48 16.00 -6.04 -34.47
CA GLU A 48 15.48 -6.98 -35.46
C GLU A 48 13.96 -6.83 -35.66
N THR A 49 13.48 -7.21 -36.84
CA THR A 49 12.05 -7.23 -37.21
C THR A 49 11.25 -8.32 -36.49
N SER A 50 11.94 -9.25 -35.82
CA SER A 50 11.37 -10.29 -34.97
C SER A 50 11.99 -10.26 -33.59
N ILE A 51 11.16 -10.35 -32.55
CA ILE A 51 11.60 -10.41 -31.15
C ILE A 51 11.83 -11.88 -30.79
N THR A 52 13.02 -12.21 -30.27
CA THR A 52 13.33 -13.59 -29.84
C THR A 52 13.23 -13.70 -28.33
N CYS A 53 12.35 -14.57 -27.84
CA CYS A 53 12.24 -14.87 -26.42
C CYS A 53 13.55 -15.44 -25.90
N ARG A 54 14.27 -14.76 -25.00
CA ARG A 54 15.52 -15.29 -24.45
C ARG A 54 15.34 -16.45 -23.46
N GLN A 55 14.11 -16.72 -23.03
CA GLN A 55 13.81 -17.83 -22.13
C GLN A 55 13.58 -19.16 -22.88
N CYS A 56 12.85 -19.14 -24.00
CA CYS A 56 12.52 -20.35 -24.77
C CYS A 56 12.92 -20.32 -26.25
N GLN A 57 13.61 -19.25 -26.68
CA GLN A 57 14.12 -19.04 -28.04
C GLN A 57 13.06 -18.97 -29.15
N LEU A 58 11.78 -18.87 -28.79
CA LEU A 58 10.70 -18.67 -29.75
C LEU A 58 10.71 -17.23 -30.30
N LYS A 59 10.57 -17.10 -31.61
CA LYS A 59 10.48 -15.82 -32.31
C LYS A 59 9.02 -15.35 -32.38
N THR A 60 8.79 -14.07 -32.12
CA THR A 60 7.50 -13.38 -32.26
C THR A 60 7.65 -12.23 -33.24
N SER A 61 6.68 -12.06 -34.14
CA SER A 61 6.61 -10.91 -35.05
C SER A 61 6.24 -9.65 -34.27
N ARG A 62 6.98 -8.55 -34.51
CA ARG A 62 6.81 -7.27 -33.80
C ARG A 62 5.43 -6.62 -33.99
N ASN A 63 4.63 -7.09 -34.96
CA ASN A 63 3.31 -6.55 -35.29
C ASN A 63 2.14 -7.26 -34.61
N GLU A 64 2.41 -8.24 -33.74
CA GLU A 64 1.41 -8.95 -32.94
C GLU A 64 1.71 -8.71 -31.46
N GLU A 65 1.67 -7.46 -31.00
CA GLU A 65 1.66 -7.13 -29.57
C GLU A 65 0.19 -7.09 -29.12
N HIS A 66 -0.32 -8.24 -28.70
CA HIS A 66 -1.66 -8.39 -28.11
C HIS A 66 -1.52 -8.86 -26.65
N LEU A 67 -2.23 -8.15 -25.80
CA LEU A 67 -2.14 -8.08 -24.34
C LEU A 67 -2.47 -9.42 -23.65
N ASP A 68 -1.68 -9.78 -22.64
CA ASP A 68 -1.93 -10.94 -21.76
C ASP A 68 -3.21 -10.76 -20.93
N GLU A 69 -4.31 -11.37 -21.37
CA GLU A 69 -5.48 -11.65 -20.55
C GLU A 69 -5.25 -12.91 -19.69
N SER A 70 -4.66 -12.76 -18.50
CA SER A 70 -4.89 -13.72 -17.42
C SER A 70 -4.63 -13.11 -16.04
N HIS A 71 -5.67 -13.15 -15.20
CA HIS A 71 -5.77 -12.72 -13.79
C HIS A 71 -6.07 -11.23 -13.49
N SER A 72 -7.25 -10.77 -13.91
CA SER A 72 -8.15 -10.02 -13.01
C SER A 72 -9.53 -9.87 -13.64
N ASN A 73 -10.51 -10.65 -13.18
CA ASN A 73 -11.92 -10.37 -13.41
C ASN A 73 -12.26 -9.00 -12.81
N THR A 74 -12.34 -7.96 -13.65
CA THR A 74 -13.51 -7.09 -13.81
C THR A 74 -13.24 -6.13 -14.96
N LYS A 75 -14.10 -6.20 -15.97
CA LYS A 75 -14.11 -5.44 -17.21
C LYS A 75 -14.19 -3.92 -16.95
N PHE A 76 -13.07 -3.20 -16.98
CA PHE A 76 -13.01 -1.76 -17.32
C PHE A 76 -11.60 -1.21 -17.63
N ASP A 77 -10.58 -2.06 -17.79
CA ASP A 77 -9.16 -1.63 -17.89
C ASP A 77 -8.62 -1.58 -19.33
N ALA A 78 -9.48 -1.53 -20.35
CA ALA A 78 -9.07 -1.64 -21.75
C ALA A 78 -8.45 -0.35 -22.37
N GLN A 79 -7.97 0.63 -21.56
CA GLN A 79 -7.55 1.94 -22.11
C GLN A 79 -6.32 2.64 -21.48
N SER A 80 -5.45 2.01 -20.68
CA SER A 80 -4.21 2.72 -20.29
C SER A 80 -2.99 1.86 -19.94
N GLU A 81 -1.83 2.38 -20.34
CA GLU A 81 -0.45 1.99 -20.04
C GLU A 81 -0.24 1.60 -18.56
N ARG A 82 -0.46 0.32 -18.23
CA ARG A 82 -0.65 -0.16 -16.86
C ARG A 82 0.57 0.07 -15.97
N GLN A 83 0.45 1.03 -15.06
CA GLN A 83 1.36 1.25 -13.94
C GLN A 83 1.14 0.15 -12.89
N THR A 84 2.16 -0.66 -12.60
CA THR A 84 2.05 -1.78 -11.64
C THR A 84 2.17 -1.26 -10.21
N SER A 85 1.06 -1.26 -9.48
CA SER A 85 1.04 -1.00 -8.04
C SER A 85 1.02 -2.31 -7.26
N ILE A 86 1.70 -2.34 -6.12
CA ILE A 86 1.71 -3.47 -5.18
C ILE A 86 0.76 -3.14 -4.03
N TYR A 87 0.03 -4.15 -3.54
CA TYR A 87 -0.78 -4.00 -2.34
C TYR A 87 -0.21 -4.81 -1.18
N SER A 88 -0.27 -4.28 0.03
CA SER A 88 -0.02 -5.08 1.22
C SER A 88 -1.18 -6.04 1.46
N PRO A 89 -0.96 -7.10 2.26
CA PRO A 89 -2.05 -7.77 2.96
C PRO A 89 -2.90 -6.75 3.75
N PRO A 90 -4.21 -7.00 3.92
CA PRO A 90 -5.03 -6.18 4.80
C PRO A 90 -4.55 -6.23 6.25
N PHE A 91 -4.66 -5.12 6.95
CA PHE A 91 -4.44 -5.01 8.39
C PHE A 91 -5.60 -4.27 9.05
N TYR A 92 -5.68 -4.36 10.38
CA TYR A 92 -6.81 -3.83 11.14
C TYR A 92 -6.32 -2.92 12.26
N SER A 93 -7.12 -1.92 12.61
CA SER A 93 -6.84 -1.07 13.78
C SER A 93 -7.07 -1.81 15.11
N SER A 94 -8.01 -2.76 15.14
CA SER A 94 -8.32 -3.66 16.25
C SER A 94 -9.12 -4.86 15.71
N PRO A 95 -9.40 -5.91 16.50
CA PRO A 95 -10.22 -7.05 16.05
C PRO A 95 -11.60 -6.66 15.51
N THR A 96 -12.18 -5.58 16.03
CA THR A 96 -13.47 -5.00 15.61
C THR A 96 -13.32 -3.67 14.87
N GLY A 97 -12.10 -3.33 14.45
CA GLY A 97 -11.73 -2.02 13.95
C GLY A 97 -11.83 -1.85 12.44
N TYR A 98 -11.27 -0.75 11.95
CA TYR A 98 -11.15 -0.44 10.54
C TYR A 98 -10.28 -1.48 9.83
N LYS A 99 -10.72 -1.94 8.66
CA LYS A 99 -9.91 -2.76 7.74
C LYS A 99 -9.23 -1.85 6.73
N THR A 100 -7.92 -2.00 6.57
CA THR A 100 -7.10 -1.12 5.75
C THR A 100 -6.02 -1.92 5.01
N ARG A 101 -5.40 -1.32 3.99
CA ARG A 101 -4.20 -1.85 3.35
C ARG A 101 -3.34 -0.73 2.78
N ALA A 102 -2.09 -1.05 2.43
CA ALA A 102 -1.21 -0.17 1.69
C ALA A 102 -1.33 -0.39 0.19
N ARG A 103 -1.12 0.66 -0.61
CA ARG A 103 -0.84 0.59 -2.04
C ARG A 103 0.47 1.32 -2.33
N LEU A 104 1.41 0.61 -2.92
CA LEU A 104 2.76 1.08 -3.20
C LEU A 104 2.97 1.17 -4.72
N TYR A 105 3.53 2.27 -5.17
CA TYR A 105 4.03 2.43 -6.53
C TYR A 105 5.52 2.66 -6.46
N LEU A 106 6.29 1.62 -6.78
CA LEU A 106 7.75 1.67 -6.73
C LEU A 106 8.28 2.79 -7.63
N ASN A 107 7.75 2.93 -8.85
CA ASN A 107 8.15 3.96 -9.82
C ASN A 107 7.30 5.23 -9.78
N GLY A 108 6.58 5.47 -8.68
CA GLY A 108 5.78 6.67 -8.49
C GLY A 108 4.46 6.68 -9.22
N ASP A 109 3.60 7.63 -8.83
CA ASP A 109 2.24 7.82 -9.32
C ASP A 109 1.95 9.29 -9.68
N GLY A 110 1.13 9.49 -10.72
CA GLY A 110 0.78 10.83 -11.22
C GLY A 110 2.01 11.70 -11.50
N ASN A 111 2.07 12.88 -10.88
CA ASN A 111 3.17 13.83 -11.04
C ASN A 111 4.49 13.42 -10.35
N ALA A 112 4.51 12.29 -9.64
CA ALA A 112 5.68 11.72 -8.99
C ALA A 112 6.30 10.55 -9.80
N ARG A 113 5.66 10.15 -10.90
CA ARG A 113 6.12 9.05 -11.76
C ARG A 113 7.58 9.24 -12.19
N ARG A 114 8.35 8.16 -12.13
CA ARG A 114 9.79 8.06 -12.45
C ARG A 114 10.72 8.96 -11.62
N THR A 115 10.22 9.66 -10.60
CA THR A 115 11.04 10.52 -9.73
C THR A 115 11.01 10.09 -8.28
N HIS A 116 9.87 9.62 -7.78
CA HIS A 116 9.70 9.19 -6.40
C HIS A 116 8.95 7.86 -6.34
N MET A 117 9.16 7.11 -5.28
CA MET A 117 8.26 6.07 -4.82
C MET A 117 7.03 6.72 -4.17
N SER A 118 5.83 6.25 -4.54
CA SER A 118 4.57 6.75 -3.98
C SER A 118 3.94 5.71 -3.07
N LEU A 119 3.48 6.14 -1.89
CA LEU A 119 2.88 5.26 -0.89
C LEU A 119 1.51 5.78 -0.48
N PHE A 120 0.51 4.91 -0.54
CA PHE A 120 -0.88 5.24 -0.27
C PHE A 120 -1.50 4.30 0.76
N PHE A 121 -2.43 4.85 1.51
CA PHE A 121 -3.32 4.17 2.43
C PHE A 121 -4.66 3.93 1.75
N VAL A 122 -5.22 2.74 1.98
CA VAL A 122 -6.51 2.33 1.42
C VAL A 122 -7.42 1.88 2.55
N LEU A 123 -8.54 2.57 2.71
CA LEU A 123 -9.63 2.15 3.58
C LEU A 123 -10.46 1.09 2.85
N MET A 124 -10.72 -0.03 3.52
CA MET A 124 -11.44 -1.18 2.95
C MET A 124 -12.75 -1.42 3.69
N ARG A 125 -13.70 -2.02 2.99
CA ARG A 125 -14.96 -2.44 3.61
C ARG A 125 -14.73 -3.56 4.62
N SER A 126 -15.34 -3.41 5.79
CA SER A 126 -15.33 -4.40 6.88
C SER A 126 -16.75 -4.75 7.31
N VAL A 127 -16.92 -5.94 7.90
CA VAL A 127 -18.17 -6.33 8.57
C VAL A 127 -18.48 -5.43 9.77
N ASN A 128 -17.44 -4.81 10.34
CA ASN A 128 -17.54 -3.91 11.48
C ASN A 128 -17.83 -2.46 11.09
N ASP A 129 -17.89 -2.10 9.79
CA ASP A 129 -18.18 -0.71 9.36
C ASP A 129 -19.46 -0.10 9.97
N PRO A 130 -20.57 -0.84 10.22
CA PRO A 130 -21.75 -0.28 10.89
C PRO A 130 -21.48 0.26 12.30
N ILE A 131 -20.45 -0.26 12.96
CA ILE A 131 -20.08 0.12 14.31
C ILE A 131 -18.86 1.03 14.35
N LEU A 132 -18.42 1.63 13.24
CA LEU A 132 -17.24 2.49 13.21
C LEU A 132 -17.62 3.94 12.85
N THR A 133 -16.83 4.89 13.35
CA THR A 133 -17.02 6.31 13.05
C THR A 133 -16.53 6.64 11.64
N PHE A 134 -17.32 7.38 10.87
CA PHE A 134 -16.92 7.92 9.58
C PHE A 134 -17.31 9.39 9.47
N PRO A 135 -16.56 10.21 8.70
CA PRO A 135 -15.39 9.84 7.91
C PRO A 135 -14.16 9.49 8.76
N PHE A 136 -13.29 8.61 8.25
CA PHE A 136 -12.02 8.26 8.89
C PHE A 136 -11.14 9.51 8.98
N SER A 137 -10.77 9.92 10.19
CA SER A 137 -10.07 11.19 10.46
C SER A 137 -8.76 11.05 11.24
N TYR A 138 -8.35 9.82 11.54
CA TYR A 138 -7.14 9.53 12.31
C TYR A 138 -5.88 9.78 11.48
N LYS A 139 -4.87 10.41 12.08
CA LYS A 139 -3.59 10.71 11.40
C LYS A 139 -2.92 9.40 10.99
N VAL A 140 -2.46 9.33 9.74
CA VAL A 140 -1.74 8.18 9.20
C VAL A 140 -0.27 8.56 9.03
N THR A 141 0.61 7.75 9.59
CA THR A 141 2.07 7.92 9.50
C THR A 141 2.68 6.73 8.76
N PHE A 142 3.46 7.01 7.73
CA PHE A 142 4.29 6.06 7.02
C PHE A 142 5.73 6.15 7.52
N CYS A 143 6.39 5.00 7.58
CA CYS A 143 7.78 4.88 7.99
C CYS A 143 8.48 3.86 7.07
N LEU A 144 9.47 4.32 6.33
CA LEU A 144 10.41 3.46 5.60
C LEU A 144 11.65 3.26 6.47
N TYR A 145 11.96 2.01 6.79
CA TYR A 145 13.06 1.69 7.69
C TYR A 145 14.42 1.82 7.00
N ASP A 146 15.29 2.57 7.66
CA ASP A 146 16.75 2.42 7.54
C ASP A 146 17.17 1.10 8.20
N GLN A 147 17.84 0.24 7.44
CA GLN A 147 18.29 -1.10 7.82
C GLN A 147 19.78 -1.11 8.25
N THR A 148 20.32 0.05 8.61
CA THR A 148 21.66 0.22 9.20
C THR A 148 21.56 0.52 10.70
N PRO A 149 22.67 0.41 11.46
CA PRO A 149 22.69 0.81 12.87
C PRO A 149 22.35 2.29 13.11
N ALA A 150 22.36 3.14 12.07
CA ALA A 150 22.04 4.55 12.21
C ALA A 150 20.53 4.81 12.43
N GLN A 151 19.66 3.87 12.04
CA GLN A 151 18.19 3.94 12.22
C GLN A 151 17.55 5.27 11.78
N ARG A 152 18.06 5.89 10.70
CA ARG A 152 17.54 7.14 10.14
C ARG A 152 16.34 6.87 9.23
N HIS A 153 15.25 6.40 9.82
CA HIS A 153 14.02 6.08 9.09
C HIS A 153 13.43 7.30 8.39
N ILE A 154 12.84 7.11 7.21
CA ILE A 154 12.06 8.15 6.53
C ILE A 154 10.63 8.07 7.04
N ILE A 155 10.18 9.16 7.66
CA ILE A 155 8.87 9.25 8.26
C ILE A 155 8.12 10.40 7.62
N ASP A 156 6.92 10.13 7.12
CA ASP A 156 6.02 11.15 6.62
C ASP A 156 4.59 10.79 7.01
N SER A 157 3.72 11.79 7.14
CA SER A 157 2.37 11.59 7.65
C SER A 157 1.39 12.54 7.01
N PHE A 158 0.13 12.12 6.96
CA PHE A 158 -0.96 12.98 6.52
C PHE A 158 -2.15 12.84 7.47
N ARG A 159 -2.97 13.90 7.53
CA ARG A 159 -4.29 13.86 8.15
C ARG A 159 -5.34 13.66 7.06
N PRO A 160 -6.22 12.66 7.16
CA PRO A 160 -7.29 12.43 6.20
C PRO A 160 -8.16 13.68 5.98
N ASP A 161 -8.43 14.00 4.72
CA ASP A 161 -9.44 15.01 4.38
C ASP A 161 -10.83 14.38 4.50
N THR A 162 -11.57 14.78 5.52
CA THR A 162 -12.94 14.30 5.81
C THR A 162 -13.95 14.57 4.70
N LYS A 163 -13.64 15.44 3.72
CA LYS A 163 -14.50 15.68 2.54
C LYS A 163 -14.17 14.73 1.39
N SER A 164 -13.01 14.09 1.39
CA SER A 164 -12.59 13.15 0.35
C SER A 164 -13.40 11.86 0.40
N SER A 165 -13.74 11.32 -0.77
CA SER A 165 -14.36 10.00 -0.92
C SER A 165 -13.48 8.86 -0.41
N SER A 166 -12.15 9.07 -0.35
CA SER A 166 -11.16 8.10 0.15
C SER A 166 -11.40 7.67 1.60
N PHE A 167 -11.99 8.55 2.41
CA PHE A 167 -12.14 8.37 3.85
C PHE A 167 -13.60 8.29 4.31
N GLN A 168 -14.56 8.30 3.38
CA GLN A 168 -15.96 8.03 3.69
C GLN A 168 -16.15 6.54 4.02
N ARG A 169 -17.30 6.21 4.61
CA ARG A 169 -17.70 4.82 4.82
C ARG A 169 -17.63 4.03 3.50
N PRO A 170 -16.86 2.94 3.43
CA PRO A 170 -16.73 2.16 2.20
C PRO A 170 -18.07 1.63 1.67
N ARG A 171 -18.29 1.82 0.38
CA ARG A 171 -19.45 1.27 -0.36
C ARG A 171 -19.05 0.10 -1.26
N SER A 172 -17.81 0.10 -1.73
CA SER A 172 -17.11 -0.98 -2.44
C SER A 172 -16.09 -1.66 -1.53
N ASP A 173 -15.45 -2.73 -2.01
CA ASP A 173 -14.40 -3.43 -1.24
C ASP A 173 -13.26 -2.51 -0.79
N MET A 174 -12.97 -1.48 -1.58
CA MET A 174 -11.93 -0.50 -1.34
C MET A 174 -12.41 0.89 -1.74
N ASN A 175 -12.02 1.88 -0.94
CA ASN A 175 -12.09 3.27 -1.34
C ASN A 175 -10.92 3.65 -2.27
N ILE A 176 -10.98 4.85 -2.83
CA ILE A 176 -9.86 5.47 -3.54
C ILE A 176 -8.67 5.60 -2.58
N ALA A 177 -7.49 5.23 -3.07
CA ALA A 177 -6.25 5.30 -2.29
C ALA A 177 -5.86 6.77 -2.03
N SER A 178 -5.35 7.08 -0.85
CA SER A 178 -4.88 8.41 -0.48
C SER A 178 -3.62 8.34 0.36
N GLY A 179 -2.68 9.26 0.16
CA GLY A 179 -1.34 9.17 0.73
C GLY A 179 -0.39 10.17 0.10
N ILE A 180 0.86 9.75 -0.11
CA ILE A 180 1.99 10.63 -0.37
C ILE A 180 2.61 10.26 -1.72
N PRO A 181 2.30 11.00 -2.80
CA PRO A 181 2.85 10.72 -4.13
C PRO A 181 4.38 10.82 -4.16
N LYS A 182 4.97 11.80 -3.48
CA LYS A 182 6.43 12.00 -3.43
C LYS A 182 7.01 11.52 -2.09
N PHE A 183 6.74 10.27 -1.73
CA PHE A 183 7.12 9.75 -0.41
C PHE A 183 8.63 9.54 -0.27
N PHE A 184 9.29 8.96 -1.28
CA PHE A 184 10.74 8.74 -1.21
C PHE A 184 11.40 8.90 -2.59
N PRO A 185 12.50 9.68 -2.75
CA PRO A 185 13.14 9.87 -4.05
C PRO A 185 13.74 8.57 -4.60
N LEU A 186 13.47 8.27 -5.88
CA LEU A 186 13.99 7.05 -6.52
C LEU A 186 15.52 7.05 -6.63
N GLU A 187 16.11 8.23 -6.84
CA GLU A 187 17.57 8.41 -6.90
C GLU A 187 18.27 7.93 -5.62
N MET A 188 17.58 7.94 -4.47
CA MET A 188 18.15 7.45 -3.21
C MET A 188 18.12 5.93 -3.12
N ILE A 189 17.13 5.27 -3.70
CA ILE A 189 17.05 3.80 -3.79
C ILE A 189 18.13 3.26 -4.74
N GLN A 190 18.39 3.97 -5.84
CA GLN A 190 19.30 3.53 -6.90
C GLN A 190 20.79 3.61 -6.52
N LYS A 191 21.13 4.22 -5.39
CA LYS A 191 22.52 4.26 -4.88
C LYS A 191 22.95 2.86 -4.43
N GLU A 192 24.18 2.48 -4.77
CA GLU A 192 24.75 1.16 -4.41
C GLU A 192 24.73 0.91 -2.90
N GLU A 193 25.01 1.93 -2.09
CA GLU A 193 24.97 1.86 -0.63
C GLU A 193 23.70 2.51 -0.04
N ASN A 194 22.53 2.25 -0.62
CA ASN A 194 21.30 2.77 -0.04
C ASN A 194 20.95 2.01 1.27
N PRO A 195 20.60 2.72 2.36
CA PRO A 195 20.35 2.08 3.66
C PRO A 195 18.93 1.48 3.80
N TYR A 196 18.04 1.75 2.85
CA TYR A 196 16.61 1.42 2.95
C TYR A 196 16.23 0.11 2.25
N VAL A 197 17.08 -0.36 1.34
CA VAL A 197 16.92 -1.60 0.59
C VAL A 197 18.17 -2.45 0.79
N ARG A 198 18.05 -3.50 1.60
CA ARG A 198 19.11 -4.49 1.85
C ARG A 198 18.60 -5.85 1.50
N ASP A 199 19.43 -6.65 0.84
CA ASP A 199 19.03 -7.96 0.32
C ASP A 199 17.74 -7.84 -0.53
N ASP A 200 17.69 -6.81 -1.40
CA ASP A 200 16.50 -6.13 -1.97
C ASP A 200 15.16 -6.30 -1.25
N THR A 201 15.19 -6.29 0.07
CA THR A 201 14.03 -6.16 0.93
C THR A 201 13.93 -4.72 1.39
N MET A 202 12.71 -4.19 1.47
CA MET A 202 12.42 -2.94 2.19
C MET A 202 11.36 -3.18 3.26
N PHE A 203 11.39 -2.39 4.33
CA PHE A 203 10.38 -2.48 5.39
C PHE A 203 9.62 -1.18 5.47
N ILE A 204 8.29 -1.28 5.36
CA ILE A 204 7.37 -0.15 5.48
C ILE A 204 6.44 -0.42 6.65
N LYS A 205 6.36 0.54 7.57
CA LYS A 205 5.38 0.54 8.66
C LYS A 205 4.39 1.66 8.46
N ILE A 206 3.13 1.29 8.61
CA ILE A 206 2.02 2.22 8.65
C ILE A 206 1.50 2.25 10.08
N MET A 207 1.34 3.44 10.62
CA MET A 207 0.80 3.69 11.95
C MET A 207 -0.43 4.58 11.80
N VAL A 208 -1.52 4.19 12.47
CA VAL A 208 -2.71 5.01 12.58
C VAL A 208 -2.74 5.53 14.01
N ASP A 209 -2.78 6.85 14.13
CA ASP A 209 -2.73 7.54 15.39
C ASP A 209 -4.15 7.75 15.93
N PHE A 210 -4.44 7.05 17.03
CA PHE A 210 -5.69 7.18 17.77
C PHE A 210 -5.56 8.13 18.97
N GLU A 211 -4.51 8.94 19.08
CA GLU A 211 -4.24 9.80 20.25
C GLU A 211 -5.31 10.86 20.53
N ASP A 212 -6.14 11.22 19.55
CA ASP A 212 -7.35 12.03 19.79
C ASP A 212 -8.42 11.27 20.62
N MET A 213 -8.15 10.01 21.00
CA MET A 213 -8.89 9.20 21.97
C MET A 213 -8.22 9.32 23.35
N GLN A 214 -8.95 9.85 24.35
CA GLN A 214 -8.39 10.14 25.68
C GLN A 214 -7.67 8.92 26.31
N LYS A 215 -6.38 9.08 26.67
CA LYS A 215 -5.49 7.97 27.05
C LYS A 215 -5.90 7.19 28.30
N THR A 216 -6.51 7.84 29.28
CA THR A 216 -7.06 7.20 30.50
C THR A 216 -8.34 6.42 30.24
N LEU A 217 -8.98 6.70 29.11
CA LEU A 217 -10.24 6.11 28.69
C LEU A 217 -10.04 5.21 27.48
N LEU A 218 -8.80 5.08 26.96
CA LEU A 218 -8.44 4.18 25.87
C LEU A 218 -8.91 2.76 26.12
N PRO A 219 -8.70 2.13 27.29
CA PRO A 219 -9.21 0.78 27.53
C PRO A 219 -10.73 0.71 27.38
N TYR A 220 -11.45 1.74 27.84
CA TYR A 220 -12.90 1.81 27.76
C TYR A 220 -13.38 2.09 26.33
N ALA A 221 -12.82 3.09 25.67
CA ALA A 221 -13.10 3.45 24.29
C ALA A 221 -12.77 2.31 23.30
N LEU A 222 -11.75 1.50 23.58
CA LEU A 222 -11.41 0.30 22.81
C LEU A 222 -12.37 -0.87 23.08
N THR A 223 -13.06 -0.89 24.23
CA THR A 223 -14.11 -1.86 24.56
C THR A 223 -15.53 -1.37 24.23
N LEU A 224 -15.71 -0.07 23.99
CA LEU A 224 -16.99 0.51 23.65
C LEU A 224 -17.37 0.14 22.22
N ASN A 225 -18.65 -0.17 22.04
CA ASN A 225 -19.21 -0.37 20.71
C ASN A 225 -19.19 0.98 19.97
N PRO A 226 -18.36 1.15 18.92
CA PRO A 226 -18.24 2.43 18.25
C PRO A 226 -19.47 2.76 17.39
N GLY A 227 -20.47 1.85 17.32
CA GLY A 227 -21.78 2.04 16.72
C GLY A 227 -22.83 2.69 17.63
N LEU A 228 -22.51 3.00 18.90
CA LEU A 228 -23.40 3.78 19.76
C LEU A 228 -23.41 5.24 19.32
N PRO A 229 -24.54 5.97 19.44
CA PRO A 229 -24.55 7.41 19.18
C PRO A 229 -23.49 8.14 20.01
N THR A 230 -22.84 9.15 19.44
CA THR A 230 -21.72 9.87 20.07
C THR A 230 -22.05 10.36 21.48
N HIS A 231 -23.26 10.88 21.70
CA HIS A 231 -23.70 11.34 23.03
C HIS A 231 -23.77 10.20 24.06
N VAL A 232 -24.11 8.98 23.63
CA VAL A 232 -24.17 7.79 24.49
C VAL A 232 -22.75 7.36 24.86
N GLN A 233 -21.85 7.24 23.88
CA GLN A 233 -20.44 6.92 24.14
C GLN A 233 -19.81 7.94 25.09
N GLN A 234 -20.08 9.23 24.86
CA GLN A 234 -19.62 10.32 25.73
C GLN A 234 -20.22 10.23 27.14
N SER A 235 -21.49 9.87 27.28
CA SER A 235 -22.13 9.70 28.59
C SER A 235 -21.51 8.56 29.39
N MET A 236 -21.21 7.45 28.72
CA MET A 236 -20.60 6.25 29.30
C MET A 236 -19.14 6.51 29.71
N ILE A 237 -18.38 7.19 28.86
CA ILE A 237 -17.01 7.66 29.16
C ILE A 237 -17.01 8.62 30.36
N LYS A 238 -17.98 9.54 30.42
CA LYS A 238 -18.12 10.51 31.50
C LYS A 238 -18.47 9.86 32.83
N GLN A 239 -19.39 8.89 32.84
CA GLN A 239 -19.75 8.12 34.04
C GLN A 239 -18.56 7.37 34.63
N GLU A 240 -17.76 6.70 33.79
CA GLU A 240 -16.55 6.00 34.24
C GLU A 240 -15.49 6.97 34.77
N ALA A 241 -15.33 8.14 34.13
CA ALA A 241 -14.43 9.19 34.61
C ALA A 241 -14.84 9.73 35.99
N GLU A 242 -16.14 9.91 36.23
CA GLU A 242 -16.70 10.35 37.52
C GLU A 242 -16.55 9.29 38.61
N GLN A 243 -16.81 8.01 38.30
CA GLN A 243 -16.59 6.90 39.23
C GLN A 243 -15.14 6.81 39.70
N ARG A 244 -14.18 6.98 38.79
CA ARG A 244 -12.75 6.98 39.13
C ARG A 244 -12.31 8.21 39.92
N TYR A 245 -12.94 9.36 39.69
CA TYR A 245 -12.70 10.55 40.49
C TYR A 245 -13.14 10.33 41.95
N GLN A 246 -14.24 9.63 42.17
CA GLN A 246 -14.75 9.29 43.51
C GLN A 246 -13.96 8.18 44.23
N GLN A 247 -13.23 7.34 43.48
CA GLN A 247 -12.42 6.24 44.04
C GLN A 247 -10.97 6.64 44.34
N LYS A 248 -10.55 7.88 44.05
CA LYS A 248 -9.25 8.36 44.51
C LYS A 248 -9.29 8.52 46.04
N PRO A 249 -8.34 7.93 46.78
CA PRO A 249 -8.25 8.17 48.22
C PRO A 249 -8.03 9.67 48.47
N PRO A 250 -8.64 10.25 49.50
CA PRO A 250 -8.32 11.61 49.91
C PRO A 250 -6.85 11.66 50.35
N ASP A 251 -6.13 12.69 49.89
CA ASP A 251 -4.72 12.96 50.24
C ASP A 251 -4.50 13.10 51.75
#